data_AF-A0A967WZV9-F1
#
_entry.id   AF-A0A967WZV9-F1
#
_cell.length_a   1.000
_cell.length_b   1.000
_cell.length_c   1.000
_cell.angle_alpha   90.00
_cell.angle_beta   90.00
_cell.angle_gamma   90.00
#
_symmetry.space_group_name_H-M   'P 1'
#
loop_
_entity.id
_entity.type
_entity.pdbx_description
1 polymer ?
#
loop_
_entity_poly.entity_id
_entity_poly.type
_entity_poly.pdbx_seq_one_letter_code
_entity_poly.pdbx_strand_id
1 'polypeptide(L)'
;GRGLVGDFAGRRLGFLPAAIVPWGELREEFPEAKVLSRKTGFPSQEAAYGTNPYDFYDTRETPFGPFFEGEPDPRLPAMERVVAVSIGKDDKAYPFSVLAVERVAHDDLGGEDIVVFWGASDTASALDDPDIAAGRAVGAATVWKPVVDGQRLTFRAEGDSRFVDTETGTAWSLLGQAIDGPLKGSQLEPVVHGTHFWFAWAAFRPDTALYEGQA
;
A
#
# COMPACT_ATOMS: atom_id res chain seq x y z
N GLY A 1 3.61 15.17 10.46
CA GLY A 1 3.99 16.60 10.30
C GLY A 1 4.59 17.17 11.59
N ARG A 2 5.41 18.22 11.49
CA ARG A 2 6.04 18.91 12.64
C ARG A 2 5.36 20.25 12.91
N GLY A 3 4.98 20.52 14.16
CA GLY A 3 4.50 21.84 14.58
C GLY A 3 5.61 22.88 14.41
N LEU A 4 5.32 23.94 13.66
CA LEU A 4 6.31 24.99 13.37
C LEU A 4 6.19 26.18 14.32
N VAL A 5 4.97 26.54 14.72
CA VAL A 5 4.66 27.70 15.57
C VAL A 5 3.53 27.35 16.54
N GLY A 6 3.48 28.02 17.69
CA GLY A 6 2.45 27.85 18.73
C GLY A 6 2.84 26.84 19.82
N ASP A 7 1.90 26.49 20.69
CA ASP A 7 2.13 25.65 21.88
C ASP A 7 2.68 24.24 21.56
N PHE A 8 2.47 23.79 20.32
CA PHE A 8 2.95 22.50 19.83
C PHE A 8 4.17 22.62 18.91
N ALA A 9 4.85 23.77 18.88
CA ALA A 9 6.09 23.94 18.14
C ALA A 9 7.11 22.86 18.52
N GLY A 10 7.72 22.23 17.52
CA GLY A 10 8.65 21.12 17.69
C GLY A 10 8.02 19.74 17.84
N ARG A 11 6.72 19.62 18.19
CA ARG A 11 6.03 18.32 18.23
C ARG A 11 5.95 17.70 16.84
N ARG A 12 6.06 16.38 16.76
CA ARG A 12 5.79 15.62 15.54
C ARG A 12 4.52 14.79 15.76
N LEU A 13 3.62 14.80 14.77
CA LEU A 13 2.49 13.89 14.73
C LEU A 13 3.01 12.46 14.54
N GLY A 14 2.46 11.53 15.32
CA GLY A 14 2.61 10.10 15.05
C GLY A 14 1.90 9.77 13.75
N PHE A 15 2.54 8.95 12.91
CA PHE A 15 1.89 8.38 11.75
C PHE A 15 1.02 7.21 12.20
N LEU A 16 -0.19 7.15 11.66
CA LEU A 16 -1.06 6.00 11.82
C LEU A 16 -0.98 5.18 10.52
N PRO A 17 -0.91 3.84 10.63
CA PRO A 17 -0.95 2.99 9.45
C PRO A 17 -2.31 3.13 8.76
N ALA A 18 -2.29 3.29 7.44
CA ALA A 18 -3.47 3.35 6.60
C ALA A 18 -3.16 2.67 5.26
N ALA A 19 -3.90 1.62 4.95
CA ALA A 19 -3.74 0.87 3.71
C ALA A 19 -4.69 1.39 2.62
N ILE A 20 -4.23 1.35 1.37
CA ILE A 20 -5.07 1.54 0.19
C ILE A 20 -5.41 0.15 -0.35
N VAL A 21 -6.65 -0.27 -0.16
CA VAL A 21 -7.19 -1.55 -0.61
C VAL A 21 -8.51 -1.33 -1.35
N PRO A 22 -8.93 -2.22 -2.26
CA PRO A 22 -10.24 -2.10 -2.88
C PRO A 22 -11.35 -2.33 -1.86
N TRP A 23 -12.50 -1.70 -2.10
CA TRP A 23 -13.66 -1.79 -1.21
C TRP A 23 -14.16 -3.22 -1.01
N GLY A 24 -13.97 -4.12 -1.98
CA GLY A 24 -14.33 -5.53 -1.88
C GLY A 24 -13.69 -6.21 -0.66
N GLU A 25 -12.35 -6.14 -0.58
CA GLU A 25 -11.54 -6.67 0.53
C GLU A 25 -11.99 -6.10 1.88
N LEU A 26 -12.12 -4.77 1.96
CA LEU A 26 -12.49 -4.10 3.20
C LEU A 26 -13.89 -4.51 3.68
N ARG A 27 -14.85 -4.65 2.76
CA ARG A 27 -16.23 -5.02 3.08
C ARG A 27 -16.36 -6.49 3.49
N GLU A 28 -15.59 -7.38 2.89
CA GLU A 28 -15.57 -8.80 3.26
C GLU A 28 -15.07 -8.97 4.70
N GLU A 29 -14.04 -8.21 5.08
CA GLU A 29 -13.48 -8.26 6.43
C GLU A 29 -14.30 -7.48 7.46
N PHE A 30 -14.78 -6.29 7.07
CA PHE A 30 -15.52 -5.38 7.93
C PHE A 30 -16.89 -5.06 7.33
N PRO A 31 -17.87 -5.97 7.42
CA PRO A 31 -19.19 -5.78 6.79
C PRO A 31 -19.97 -4.57 7.32
N GLU A 32 -19.67 -4.14 8.55
CA GLU A 32 -20.26 -2.97 9.20
C GLU A 32 -19.45 -1.68 9.00
N ALA A 33 -18.38 -1.72 8.20
CA ALA A 33 -17.56 -0.55 7.91
C ALA A 33 -18.38 0.56 7.25
N LYS A 34 -18.18 1.79 7.73
CA LYS A 34 -18.83 2.96 7.16
C LYS A 34 -18.02 3.50 6.00
N VAL A 35 -18.68 3.71 4.86
CA VAL A 35 -18.13 4.43 3.72
C VAL A 35 -18.71 5.85 3.65
N LEU A 36 -17.91 6.80 3.19
CA LEU A 36 -18.38 8.17 3.01
C LEU A 36 -19.50 8.20 1.95
N SER A 37 -20.61 8.86 2.28
CA SER A 37 -21.75 8.99 1.37
C SER A 37 -21.37 9.78 0.12
N ARG A 38 -21.81 9.30 -1.05
CA ARG A 38 -21.73 10.06 -2.31
C ARG A 38 -22.70 11.24 -2.37
N LYS A 39 -23.67 11.32 -1.46
CA LYS A 39 -24.63 12.44 -1.35
C LYS A 39 -23.94 13.62 -0.67
N THR A 40 -23.32 14.50 -1.46
CA THR A 40 -22.60 15.68 -0.96
C THR A 40 -23.50 16.91 -0.84
N GLY A 41 -24.70 16.88 -1.42
CA GLY A 41 -25.58 18.05 -1.52
C GLY A 41 -25.30 18.92 -2.75
N PHE A 42 -24.39 18.50 -3.64
CA PHE A 42 -24.03 19.21 -4.87
C PHE A 42 -24.23 18.30 -6.10
N PRO A 43 -25.35 18.41 -6.84
CA PRO A 43 -25.71 17.45 -7.89
C PRO A 43 -24.63 17.19 -8.94
N SER A 44 -23.84 18.21 -9.31
CA SER A 44 -22.74 18.06 -10.27
C SER A 44 -21.60 17.18 -9.72
N GLN A 45 -21.30 17.28 -8.43
CA GLN A 45 -20.30 16.43 -7.78
C GLN A 45 -20.82 15.01 -7.58
N GLU A 46 -22.09 14.87 -7.19
CA GLU A 46 -22.74 13.57 -7.02
C GLU A 46 -22.73 12.77 -8.33
N ALA A 47 -22.99 13.44 -9.46
CA ALA A 47 -22.95 12.86 -10.80
C ALA A 47 -21.53 12.52 -11.29
N ALA A 48 -20.50 13.17 -10.74
CA ALA A 48 -19.10 12.97 -11.12
C ALA A 48 -18.36 11.92 -10.27
N TYR A 49 -18.99 11.36 -9.23
CA TYR A 49 -18.35 10.31 -8.41
C TYR A 49 -18.01 9.08 -9.25
N GLY A 50 -16.76 8.63 -9.14
CA GLY A 50 -16.23 7.54 -9.94
C GLY A 50 -15.60 8.00 -11.25
N THR A 51 -15.69 9.28 -11.60
CA THR A 51 -15.02 9.84 -12.77
C THR A 51 -13.63 10.37 -12.42
N ASN A 52 -12.63 9.97 -13.20
CA ASN A 52 -11.25 10.42 -13.06
C ASN A 52 -10.94 11.53 -14.09
N PRO A 53 -10.53 12.74 -13.65
CA PRO A 53 -10.12 13.82 -14.55
C PRO A 53 -8.64 13.72 -14.99
N TYR A 54 -7.89 12.73 -14.48
CA TYR A 54 -6.49 12.46 -14.78
C TYR A 54 -6.35 11.08 -15.42
N ASP A 55 -7.07 10.85 -16.52
CA ASP A 55 -6.99 9.61 -17.27
C ASP A 55 -5.56 9.37 -17.81
N PHE A 56 -5.20 8.09 -17.91
CA PHE A 56 -3.91 7.58 -18.35
C PHE A 56 -2.70 8.12 -17.59
N TYR A 57 -2.89 8.79 -16.45
CA TYR A 57 -1.83 9.47 -15.72
C TYR A 57 -0.76 8.47 -15.25
N ASP A 58 -1.19 7.30 -14.77
CA ASP A 58 -0.30 6.29 -14.20
C ASP A 58 0.39 5.38 -15.24
N THR A 59 0.16 5.62 -16.53
CA THR A 59 0.88 4.96 -17.64
C THR A 59 1.85 5.89 -18.35
N ARG A 60 1.95 7.15 -17.92
CA ARG A 60 2.89 8.12 -18.49
C ARG A 60 4.33 7.72 -18.19
N GLU A 61 5.21 8.01 -19.13
CA GLU A 61 6.66 7.83 -18.93
C GLU A 61 7.24 8.86 -17.95
N THR A 62 6.70 10.09 -17.95
CA THR A 62 7.18 11.19 -17.11
C THR A 62 6.06 11.83 -16.29
N PRO A 63 6.39 12.41 -15.12
CA PRO A 63 5.46 13.23 -14.35
C PRO A 63 4.88 14.37 -15.18
N PHE A 64 3.72 14.87 -14.75
CA PHE A 64 3.11 16.03 -15.39
C PHE A 64 3.97 17.28 -15.11
N GLY A 65 4.69 17.75 -16.13
CA GLY A 65 5.73 18.79 -16.00
C GLY A 65 5.33 20.07 -15.25
N PRO A 66 4.09 20.59 -15.38
CA PRO A 66 3.65 21.73 -14.56
C PRO A 66 3.64 21.50 -13.04
N PHE A 67 3.68 20.24 -12.58
CA PHE A 67 3.63 19.88 -11.16
C PHE A 67 4.90 19.15 -10.68
N PHE A 68 5.91 18.99 -11.53
CA PHE A 68 7.17 18.34 -11.18
C PHE A 68 8.34 19.04 -11.86
N GLU A 69 9.27 19.54 -11.05
CA GLU A 69 10.50 20.17 -11.51
C GLU A 69 11.68 19.22 -11.28
N GLY A 70 12.50 19.01 -12.32
CA GLY A 70 13.69 18.16 -12.27
C GLY A 70 13.53 16.84 -13.01
N GLU A 71 14.56 16.00 -12.91
CA GLU A 71 14.59 14.67 -13.53
C GLU A 71 14.11 13.61 -12.54
N PRO A 72 13.18 12.71 -12.93
CA PRO A 72 12.81 11.56 -12.11
C PRO A 72 14.01 10.67 -11.81
N ASP A 73 14.01 10.04 -10.63
CA ASP A 73 15.03 9.06 -10.27
C ASP A 73 14.99 7.87 -11.25
N PRO A 74 16.09 7.55 -11.95
CA PRO A 74 16.09 6.60 -13.06
C PRO A 74 16.10 5.13 -12.62
N ARG A 75 16.15 4.83 -11.31
CA ARG A 75 16.23 3.44 -10.82
C ARG A 75 14.95 2.64 -11.06
N LEU A 76 13.80 3.32 -11.20
CA LEU A 76 12.53 2.71 -11.60
C LEU A 76 11.78 3.67 -12.55
N PRO A 77 10.84 3.17 -13.37
CA PRO A 77 9.92 4.03 -14.12
C PRO A 77 9.25 5.05 -13.21
N ALA A 78 9.03 6.27 -13.69
CA ALA A 78 8.49 7.36 -12.88
C ALA A 78 7.15 6.96 -12.22
N MET A 79 6.24 6.36 -13.00
CA MET A 79 4.92 5.92 -12.55
C MET A 79 4.89 4.50 -11.97
N GLU A 80 6.05 3.88 -11.70
CA GLU A 80 6.09 2.61 -10.97
C GLU A 80 5.44 2.81 -9.60
N ARG A 81 4.44 1.98 -9.29
CA ARG A 81 3.87 1.96 -7.95
C ARG A 81 4.82 1.24 -7.02
N VAL A 82 5.07 1.82 -5.86
CA VAL A 82 5.84 1.21 -4.79
C VAL A 82 5.02 1.28 -3.52
N VAL A 83 5.07 0.24 -2.70
CA VAL A 83 4.82 0.42 -1.26
C VAL A 83 6.14 0.80 -0.62
N ALA A 84 6.16 1.93 0.07
CA ALA A 84 7.35 2.45 0.73
C ALA A 84 7.19 2.40 2.24
N VAL A 85 8.27 2.01 2.92
CA VAL A 85 8.34 1.81 4.36
C VAL A 85 9.53 2.61 4.91
N SER A 86 9.30 3.30 6.02
CA SER A 86 10.35 4.03 6.74
C SER A 86 10.40 3.54 8.19
N ILE A 87 11.49 2.89 8.59
CA ILE A 87 11.74 2.47 9.99
C ILE A 87 13.02 3.13 10.48
N GLY A 88 12.89 3.97 11.51
CA GLY A 88 14.02 4.77 12.01
C GLY A 88 14.55 5.73 10.93
N LYS A 89 15.73 5.40 10.39
CA LYS A 89 16.41 6.16 9.32
C LYS A 89 16.43 5.41 7.98
N ASP A 90 15.94 4.17 7.98
CA ASP A 90 16.06 3.25 6.86
C ASP A 90 14.76 3.31 6.06
N ASP A 91 14.88 3.73 4.80
CA ASP A 91 13.79 3.82 3.84
C ASP A 91 13.95 2.71 2.81
N LYS A 92 12.89 1.93 2.58
CA LYS A 92 12.87 0.90 1.53
C LYS A 92 11.55 0.92 0.75
N ALA A 93 11.66 0.77 -0.56
CA ALA A 93 10.54 0.71 -1.48
C ALA A 93 10.46 -0.66 -2.16
N TYR A 94 9.25 -1.19 -2.24
CA TYR A 94 8.93 -2.48 -2.84
C TYR A 94 8.10 -2.24 -4.11
N PRO A 95 8.70 -2.42 -5.30
CA PRO A 95 8.01 -2.19 -6.57
C PRO A 95 6.84 -3.15 -6.77
N PHE A 96 5.71 -2.63 -7.22
CA PHE A 96 4.52 -3.44 -7.50
C PHE A 96 4.78 -4.44 -8.62
N SER A 97 5.64 -4.11 -9.59
CA SER A 97 6.08 -5.04 -10.63
C SER A 97 6.77 -6.29 -10.08
N VAL A 98 7.56 -6.16 -9.02
CA VAL A 98 8.20 -7.28 -8.31
C VAL A 98 7.17 -8.00 -7.44
N LEU A 99 6.42 -7.25 -6.64
CA LEU A 99 5.43 -7.81 -5.70
C LEU A 99 4.28 -8.55 -6.40
N ALA A 100 3.88 -8.14 -7.61
CA ALA A 100 2.85 -8.83 -8.39
C ALA A 100 3.27 -10.24 -8.80
N VAL A 101 4.58 -10.51 -8.88
CA VAL A 101 5.14 -11.83 -9.16
C VAL A 101 5.27 -12.63 -7.86
N GLU A 102 5.88 -12.06 -6.83
CA GLU A 102 6.21 -12.79 -5.60
C GLU A 102 5.03 -12.96 -4.64
N ARG A 103 4.11 -12.00 -4.63
CA ARG A 103 2.92 -11.89 -3.75
C ARG A 103 3.23 -11.73 -2.26
N VAL A 104 4.36 -12.23 -1.78
CA VAL A 104 4.84 -12.10 -0.41
C VAL A 104 6.33 -11.77 -0.42
N ALA A 105 6.71 -10.67 0.22
CA ALA A 105 8.12 -10.31 0.43
C ALA A 105 8.41 -10.23 1.93
N HIS A 106 9.32 -11.07 2.42
CA HIS A 106 9.85 -10.97 3.78
C HIS A 106 11.13 -10.16 3.76
N ASP A 107 11.30 -9.30 4.76
CA ASP A 107 12.45 -8.41 4.81
C ASP A 107 12.81 -8.02 6.25
N ASP A 108 14.06 -7.58 6.44
CA ASP A 108 14.52 -6.90 7.64
C ASP A 108 14.83 -5.45 7.28
N LEU A 109 14.11 -4.52 7.90
CA LEU A 109 14.31 -3.09 7.68
C LEU A 109 14.67 -2.42 9.00
N GLY A 110 15.93 -2.04 9.13
CA GLY A 110 16.43 -1.38 10.34
C GLY A 110 16.38 -2.28 11.59
N GLY A 111 16.46 -3.60 11.42
CA GLY A 111 16.35 -4.59 12.50
C GLY A 111 14.90 -4.92 12.91
N GLU A 112 13.90 -4.42 12.17
CA GLU A 112 12.51 -4.83 12.32
C GLU A 112 12.13 -5.79 11.18
N ASP A 113 11.71 -7.00 11.56
CA ASP A 113 11.11 -7.97 10.64
C ASP A 113 9.78 -7.42 10.11
N ILE A 114 9.65 -7.41 8.78
CA ILE A 114 8.42 -7.04 8.10
C ILE A 114 8.05 -8.06 7.03
N VAL A 115 6.76 -8.13 6.72
CA VAL A 115 6.24 -8.86 5.56
C VAL A 115 5.34 -7.94 4.75
N VAL A 116 5.56 -7.91 3.44
CA VAL A 116 4.72 -7.23 2.47
C VAL A 116 3.82 -8.27 1.81
N PHE A 117 2.51 -8.04 1.87
CA PHE A 117 1.52 -8.80 1.12
C PHE A 117 1.11 -8.00 -0.12
N TRP A 118 1.02 -8.68 -1.26
CA TRP A 118 0.45 -8.13 -2.48
C TRP A 118 -0.67 -9.04 -2.97
N GLY A 119 -1.83 -8.44 -3.19
CA GLY A 119 -3.05 -9.14 -3.58
C GLY A 119 -4.03 -8.19 -4.23
N ALA A 120 -5.29 -8.58 -4.19
CA ALA A 120 -6.42 -7.89 -4.80
C ALA A 120 -6.06 -7.45 -6.23
N SER A 121 -5.58 -8.43 -7.00
CA SER A 121 -4.89 -8.22 -8.28
C SER A 121 -5.75 -7.53 -9.32
N ASP A 122 -7.08 -7.49 -9.11
CA ASP A 122 -8.10 -6.82 -9.89
C ASP A 122 -8.37 -5.36 -9.46
N THR A 123 -7.68 -4.84 -8.44
CA THR A 123 -7.84 -3.46 -7.96
C THR A 123 -7.68 -2.48 -9.12
N ALA A 124 -8.76 -1.79 -9.49
CA ALA A 124 -8.74 -0.83 -10.58
C ALA A 124 -7.92 0.41 -10.21
N SER A 125 -7.11 0.89 -11.15
CA SER A 125 -6.40 2.16 -11.01
C SER A 125 -7.37 3.33 -11.10
N ALA A 126 -7.36 4.18 -10.08
CA ALA A 126 -8.10 5.45 -10.09
C ALA A 126 -7.52 6.52 -11.03
N LEU A 127 -6.41 6.21 -11.73
CA LEU A 127 -5.63 7.15 -12.54
C LEU A 127 -5.39 6.65 -13.98
N ASP A 128 -6.12 5.61 -14.40
CA ASP A 128 -5.94 4.95 -15.71
C ASP A 128 -7.08 5.29 -16.69
N ASP A 129 -8.35 5.12 -16.32
CA ASP A 129 -9.51 5.37 -17.19
C ASP A 129 -10.40 6.50 -16.63
N PRO A 130 -11.14 7.27 -17.48
CA PRO A 130 -12.14 8.22 -17.01
C PRO A 130 -13.22 7.62 -16.11
N ASP A 131 -13.61 6.36 -16.30
CA ASP A 131 -14.40 5.59 -15.33
C ASP A 131 -13.45 4.78 -14.44
N ILE A 132 -13.32 5.16 -13.17
CA ILE A 132 -12.41 4.50 -12.22
C ILE A 132 -12.68 2.99 -12.14
N ALA A 133 -13.93 2.54 -12.30
CA ALA A 133 -14.26 1.12 -12.26
C ALA A 133 -13.74 0.34 -13.48
N ALA A 134 -13.47 1.02 -14.60
CA ALA A 134 -12.92 0.45 -15.82
C ALA A 134 -11.38 0.53 -15.88
N GLY A 135 -10.75 1.19 -14.91
CA GLY A 135 -9.30 1.32 -14.85
C GLY A 135 -8.59 -0.02 -14.82
N ARG A 136 -7.44 -0.10 -15.47
CA ARG A 136 -6.56 -1.27 -15.47
C ARG A 136 -6.25 -1.73 -14.05
N ALA A 137 -6.15 -3.04 -13.90
CA ALA A 137 -5.82 -3.68 -12.64
C ALA A 137 -4.36 -3.40 -12.21
N VAL A 138 -4.18 -2.94 -10.97
CA VAL A 138 -2.87 -2.54 -10.40
C VAL A 138 -2.53 -3.23 -9.09
N GLY A 139 -3.45 -4.00 -8.50
CA GLY A 139 -3.24 -4.66 -7.22
C GLY A 139 -3.22 -3.71 -6.02
N ALA A 140 -3.04 -4.29 -4.84
CA ALA A 140 -2.88 -3.59 -3.59
C ALA A 140 -1.77 -4.25 -2.76
N ALA A 141 -1.10 -3.45 -1.93
CA ALA A 141 -0.04 -3.92 -1.04
C ALA A 141 -0.28 -3.47 0.39
N THR A 142 0.02 -4.33 1.36
CA THR A 142 -0.05 -4.06 2.80
C THR A 142 1.22 -4.56 3.49
N VAL A 143 1.59 -3.95 4.62
CA VAL A 143 2.85 -4.26 5.32
C VAL A 143 2.57 -4.52 6.80
N TRP A 144 3.13 -5.61 7.30
CA TRP A 144 2.86 -6.14 8.64
C TRP A 144 4.13 -6.55 9.36
N LYS A 145 4.08 -6.53 10.70
CA LYS A 145 5.05 -7.29 11.49
C LYS A 145 4.62 -8.76 11.49
N PRO A 146 5.50 -9.69 11.08
CA PRO A 146 5.15 -11.10 10.96
C PRO A 146 5.30 -11.80 12.32
N VAL A 147 4.72 -11.25 13.39
CA VAL A 147 4.86 -11.78 14.75
C VAL A 147 3.51 -11.79 15.45
N VAL A 148 3.15 -12.94 16.03
CA VAL A 148 1.94 -13.12 16.84
C VAL A 148 2.35 -13.85 18.12
N ASP A 149 1.96 -13.32 19.28
CA ASP A 149 2.29 -13.88 20.60
C ASP A 149 3.78 -14.23 20.79
N GLY A 150 4.67 -13.42 20.19
CA GLY A 150 6.12 -13.59 20.24
C GLY A 150 6.69 -14.65 19.29
N GLN A 151 5.85 -15.33 18.52
CA GLN A 151 6.28 -16.25 17.46
C GLN A 151 6.38 -15.50 16.13
N ARG A 152 7.57 -15.55 15.52
CA ARG A 152 7.77 -15.09 14.14
C ARG A 152 7.10 -16.07 13.17
N LEU A 153 6.41 -15.53 12.18
CA LEU A 153 5.69 -16.24 11.13
C LEU A 153 6.35 -16.03 9.78
N THR A 154 6.25 -17.01 8.90
CA THR A 154 6.69 -16.92 7.50
C THR A 154 5.56 -17.32 6.57
N PHE A 155 5.29 -16.51 5.57
CA PHE A 155 4.07 -16.59 4.76
C PHE A 155 4.32 -17.09 3.34
N ARG A 156 3.31 -17.72 2.76
CA ARG A 156 3.20 -17.94 1.31
C ARG A 156 1.84 -17.48 0.83
N ALA A 157 1.76 -16.96 -0.38
CA ALA A 157 0.47 -16.71 -1.02
C ALA A 157 -0.20 -18.03 -1.41
N GLU A 158 -1.51 -18.10 -1.28
CA GLU A 158 -2.35 -19.21 -1.72
C GLU A 158 -3.59 -18.65 -2.44
N GLY A 159 -3.42 -18.34 -3.73
CA GLY A 159 -4.40 -17.62 -4.52
C GLY A 159 -4.21 -16.10 -4.43
N ASP A 160 -5.28 -15.35 -4.71
CA ASP A 160 -5.27 -13.89 -4.58
C ASP A 160 -5.74 -13.48 -3.18
N SER A 161 -5.11 -12.45 -2.60
CA SER A 161 -5.44 -11.88 -1.28
C SER A 161 -5.49 -12.85 -0.10
N ARG A 162 -4.93 -14.06 -0.24
CA ARG A 162 -4.93 -15.08 0.79
C ARG A 162 -3.52 -15.57 1.04
N PHE A 163 -3.11 -15.54 2.30
CA PHE A 163 -1.75 -15.88 2.75
C PHE A 163 -1.81 -16.99 3.79
N VAL A 164 -0.81 -17.86 3.84
CA VAL A 164 -0.72 -18.96 4.81
C VAL A 164 0.62 -18.89 5.51
N ASP A 165 0.63 -18.85 6.84
CA ASP A 165 1.88 -18.99 7.58
C ASP A 165 2.34 -20.46 7.64
N THR A 166 3.64 -20.68 7.63
CA THR A 166 4.24 -22.01 7.59
C THR A 166 4.21 -22.69 8.96
N GLU A 167 4.24 -21.91 10.02
CA GLU A 167 4.43 -22.38 11.39
C GLU A 167 3.18 -23.03 11.98
N THR A 168 2.01 -22.51 11.65
CA THR A 168 0.72 -22.97 12.16
C THR A 168 -0.24 -23.41 11.06
N GLY A 169 0.01 -23.01 9.80
CA GLY A 169 -0.92 -23.22 8.70
C GLY A 169 -2.15 -22.30 8.76
N THR A 170 -2.11 -21.22 9.54
CA THR A 170 -3.22 -20.26 9.62
C THR A 170 -3.31 -19.48 8.31
N ALA A 171 -4.54 -19.25 7.87
CA ALA A 171 -4.90 -18.42 6.76
C ALA A 171 -5.05 -16.96 7.18
N TRP A 172 -4.50 -16.04 6.39
CA TRP A 172 -4.51 -14.61 6.63
C TRP A 172 -5.08 -13.86 5.41
N SER A 173 -5.88 -12.83 5.66
CA SER A 173 -6.38 -11.89 4.65
C SER A 173 -5.29 -10.91 4.22
N LEU A 174 -5.54 -10.17 3.14
CA LEU A 174 -4.70 -9.03 2.73
C LEU A 174 -4.57 -7.95 3.82
N LEU A 175 -5.56 -7.83 4.71
CA LEU A 175 -5.56 -6.88 5.82
C LEU A 175 -4.95 -7.46 7.11
N GLY A 176 -4.27 -8.61 7.01
CA GLY A 176 -3.51 -9.19 8.12
C GLY A 176 -4.38 -9.82 9.21
N GLN A 177 -5.66 -10.08 8.93
CA GLN A 177 -6.52 -10.83 9.85
C GLN A 177 -6.38 -12.33 9.62
N ALA A 178 -6.24 -13.10 10.69
CA ALA A 178 -6.33 -14.55 10.63
C ALA A 178 -7.78 -15.00 10.42
N ILE A 179 -8.07 -15.56 9.25
CA ILE A 179 -9.42 -15.92 8.79
C ILE A 179 -9.76 -17.40 8.98
N ASP A 180 -8.74 -18.28 9.03
CA ASP A 180 -8.91 -19.72 9.21
C ASP A 180 -7.67 -20.37 9.85
N GLY A 181 -7.83 -21.48 10.55
CA GLY A 181 -6.74 -22.18 11.23
C GLY A 181 -6.49 -21.77 12.69
N PRO A 182 -5.37 -22.24 13.29
CA PRO A 182 -5.13 -22.13 14.74
C PRO A 182 -5.11 -20.71 15.32
N LEU A 183 -4.63 -19.71 14.55
CA LEU A 183 -4.56 -18.32 15.00
C LEU A 183 -5.79 -17.49 14.58
N LYS A 184 -6.88 -18.12 14.13
CA LYS A 184 -8.09 -17.43 13.67
C LYS A 184 -8.58 -16.38 14.69
N GLY A 185 -8.85 -15.18 14.19
CA GLY A 185 -9.26 -14.01 14.98
C GLY A 185 -8.10 -13.13 15.45
N SER A 186 -6.85 -13.58 15.31
CA SER A 186 -5.66 -12.75 15.51
C SER A 186 -5.50 -11.72 14.39
N GLN A 187 -4.74 -10.66 14.69
CA GLN A 187 -4.45 -9.56 13.78
C GLN A 187 -2.94 -9.31 13.78
N LEU A 188 -2.33 -9.24 12.60
CA LEU A 188 -0.95 -8.79 12.47
C LEU A 188 -0.85 -7.30 12.80
N GLU A 189 0.24 -6.91 13.46
CA GLU A 189 0.50 -5.49 13.74
C GLU A 189 0.85 -4.76 12.43
N PRO A 190 0.10 -3.71 12.03
CA PRO A 190 0.39 -2.97 10.81
C PRO A 190 1.66 -2.13 10.95
N VAL A 191 2.49 -2.15 9.91
CA VAL A 191 3.63 -1.24 9.77
C VAL A 191 3.16 0.03 9.06
N VAL A 192 3.61 1.20 9.49
CA VAL A 192 3.34 2.45 8.77
C VAL A 192 4.03 2.40 7.41
N HIS A 193 3.23 2.47 6.35
CA HIS A 193 3.68 2.46 4.96
C HIS A 193 2.82 3.40 4.12
N GLY A 194 3.27 3.66 2.90
CA GLY A 194 2.49 4.40 1.91
C GLY A 194 2.66 3.82 0.51
N THR A 195 1.59 3.82 -0.27
CA THR A 195 1.65 3.50 -1.70
C THR A 195 1.87 4.78 -2.50
N HIS A 196 2.95 4.82 -3.26
CA HIS A 196 3.39 6.00 -4.01
C HIS A 196 3.73 5.64 -5.45
N PHE A 197 3.72 6.63 -6.34
CA PHE A 197 4.52 6.55 -7.55
C PHE A 197 5.99 6.84 -7.20
N TRP A 198 6.90 6.11 -7.84
CA TRP A 198 8.33 6.20 -7.56
C TRP A 198 8.87 7.62 -7.68
N PHE A 199 8.50 8.35 -8.74
CA PHE A 199 8.97 9.72 -8.94
C PHE A 199 8.66 10.63 -7.74
N ALA A 200 7.48 10.45 -7.14
CA ALA A 200 7.01 11.27 -6.04
C ALA A 200 7.74 10.89 -4.74
N TRP A 201 7.92 9.59 -4.49
CA TRP A 201 8.63 9.14 -3.29
C TRP A 201 10.12 9.48 -3.34
N ALA A 202 10.79 9.13 -4.43
CA ALA A 202 12.23 9.29 -4.59
C ALA A 202 12.68 10.76 -4.52
N ALA A 203 11.83 11.70 -4.96
CA ALA A 203 12.10 13.13 -4.84
C ALA A 203 12.27 13.59 -3.38
N PHE A 204 11.58 12.95 -2.42
CA PHE A 204 11.72 13.26 -0.98
C PHE A 204 12.68 12.31 -0.26
N ARG A 205 12.89 11.10 -0.79
CA ARG A 205 13.68 10.02 -0.19
C ARG A 205 14.65 9.40 -1.22
N PRO A 206 15.64 10.16 -1.71
CA PRO A 206 16.51 9.72 -2.80
C PRO A 206 17.41 8.54 -2.42
N ASP A 207 17.74 8.37 -1.13
CA ASP A 207 18.60 7.28 -0.68
C ASP A 207 17.82 5.97 -0.37
N THR A 208 16.52 5.94 -0.70
CA THR A 208 15.65 4.76 -0.50
C THR A 208 16.27 3.52 -1.14
N ALA A 209 16.39 2.44 -0.38
CA ALA A 209 16.76 1.14 -0.90
C ALA A 209 15.61 0.54 -1.72
N LEU A 210 15.92 -0.22 -2.78
CA LEU A 210 14.93 -0.94 -3.56
C LEU A 210 14.94 -2.41 -3.18
N TYR A 211 13.76 -3.00 -3.05
CA TYR A 211 13.62 -4.44 -3.01
C TYR A 211 13.70 -5.01 -4.42
N GLU A 212 14.63 -5.92 -4.66
CA GLU A 212 14.92 -6.50 -5.98
C GLU A 212 14.29 -7.88 -6.19
N GLY A 213 13.60 -8.42 -5.18
CA GLY A 213 13.05 -9.77 -5.19
C GLY A 213 13.94 -10.84 -4.52
N GLN A 214 13.37 -12.01 -4.28
CA GLN A 214 14.10 -13.21 -3.90
C GLN A 214 14.53 -13.97 -5.17
N ALA A 215 15.84 -14.19 -5.31
CA ALA A 215 16.44 -14.94 -6.42
C ALA A 215 16.12 -16.44 -6.37
#